data_AF-A0A4P6M8R9-F1
#
_entry.id   AF-A0A4P6M8R9-F1
#
_cell.length_a   1.000
_cell.length_b   1.000
_cell.length_c   1.000
_cell.angle_alpha   90.00
_cell.angle_beta   90.00
_cell.angle_gamma   90.00
#
_symmetry.space_group_name_H-M   'P 1'
#
loop_
_entity.id
_entity.type
_entity.pdbx_description
1 polymer ?
#
loop_
_entity_poly.entity_id
_entity_poly.type
_entity_poly.pdbx_seq_one_letter_code
_entity_poly.pdbx_strand_id
1 'polypeptide(L)'
;MLKKLLNTAITLLFCGALVLCAVTYLPNAISVSSTAGSRELPIYCVQTDKPQIAISFDAAWGNQDTSALLDILAKHQVKATFFMTGGWVSSYPDDVKKIYEAGHDLGNHSENHKYMTKLSDEEKTQELMSVHNKVKELTGYDMILFRPPYGDYDNGVVKNALANNYYPIQWDVDSLDWKDYGADDIIKRVTEDSHLGNGSIILCHNGAKYTKDALDTLITTLQEKGYEFVPISQLIYKDNYHMDHEGRQIPD
;
A
#
# COMPACT_ATOMS: atom_id res chain seq x y z
N MET A 1 -5.89 65.65 -12.70
CA MET A 1 -5.03 65.00 -11.67
C MET A 1 -5.80 63.98 -10.83
N LEU A 2 -6.96 64.34 -10.26
CA LEU A 2 -7.76 63.49 -9.36
C LEU A 2 -8.19 62.12 -9.96
N LYS A 3 -8.64 62.09 -11.22
CA LYS A 3 -9.04 60.83 -11.91
C LYS A 3 -7.88 59.85 -12.11
N LYS A 4 -6.65 60.35 -12.32
CA LYS A 4 -5.46 59.48 -12.46
C LYS A 4 -5.10 58.84 -11.13
N LEU A 5 -5.12 59.62 -10.04
CA LEU A 5 -4.88 59.12 -8.68
C LEU A 5 -5.92 58.09 -8.25
N LEU A 6 -7.20 58.32 -8.58
CA LEU A 6 -8.27 57.37 -8.28
C LEU A 6 -8.11 56.05 -9.05
N ASN A 7 -7.78 56.11 -10.35
CA ASN A 7 -7.53 54.90 -11.14
C ASN A 7 -6.32 54.12 -10.61
N THR A 8 -5.23 54.79 -10.23
CA THR A 8 -4.05 54.14 -9.65
C THR A 8 -4.37 53.46 -8.31
N ALA A 9 -5.19 54.09 -7.46
CA ALA A 9 -5.62 53.51 -6.19
C ALA A 9 -6.51 52.26 -6.39
N ILE A 10 -7.42 52.30 -7.36
CA ILE A 10 -8.29 51.15 -7.72
C ILE A 10 -7.44 50.00 -8.25
N THR A 11 -6.45 50.27 -9.11
CA THR A 11 -5.54 49.24 -9.64
C THR A 11 -4.72 48.60 -8.51
N LEU A 12 -4.19 49.38 -7.58
CA LEU A 12 -3.42 48.86 -6.44
C LEU A 12 -4.28 48.01 -5.50
N LEU A 13 -5.52 48.42 -5.23
CA LEU A 13 -6.48 47.62 -4.45
C LEU A 13 -6.83 46.30 -5.13
N PHE A 14 -7.02 46.32 -6.46
CA PHE A 14 -7.32 45.11 -7.23
C PHE A 14 -6.13 44.14 -7.27
N CYS A 15 -4.91 44.66 -7.45
CA CYS A 15 -3.68 43.85 -7.35
C CYS A 15 -3.49 43.28 -5.94
N GLY A 16 -3.74 44.08 -4.90
CA GLY A 16 -3.68 43.62 -3.50
C GLY A 16 -4.68 42.51 -3.21
N ALA A 17 -5.93 42.63 -3.69
CA ALA A 17 -6.95 41.60 -3.54
C ALA A 17 -6.61 40.30 -4.31
N LEU A 18 -6.02 40.40 -5.50
CA LEU A 18 -5.55 39.24 -6.27
C LEU A 18 -4.41 38.51 -5.57
N VAL A 19 -3.45 39.24 -5.00
CA VAL A 19 -2.35 38.64 -4.21
C VAL A 19 -2.91 37.99 -2.93
N LEU A 20 -3.83 38.65 -2.23
CA LEU A 20 -4.45 38.08 -1.03
C LEU A 20 -5.23 36.80 -1.35
N CYS A 21 -6.05 36.81 -2.41
CA CYS A 21 -6.75 35.62 -2.89
C CYS A 21 -5.76 34.51 -3.31
N ALA A 22 -4.68 34.85 -4.02
CA ALA A 22 -3.68 33.85 -4.38
C ALA A 22 -3.05 33.23 -3.12
N VAL A 23 -2.72 34.02 -2.09
CA VAL A 23 -2.12 33.49 -0.86
C VAL A 23 -3.11 32.70 -0.01
N THR A 24 -4.40 33.05 -0.01
CA THR A 24 -5.43 32.31 0.76
C THR A 24 -5.99 31.09 0.03
N TYR A 25 -5.89 31.04 -1.31
CA TYR A 25 -6.46 29.99 -2.15
C TYR A 25 -5.43 29.22 -3.00
N LEU A 26 -4.13 29.56 -2.94
CA LEU A 26 -3.09 28.62 -3.35
C LEU A 26 -3.21 27.43 -2.40
N PRO A 27 -3.53 26.23 -2.90
CA PRO A 27 -3.37 25.05 -2.07
C PRO A 27 -1.93 25.06 -1.56
N ASN A 28 -1.72 24.77 -0.27
CA ASN A 28 -0.41 24.32 0.19
C ASN A 28 0.09 23.35 -0.88
N ALA A 29 1.24 23.63 -1.49
CA ALA A 29 1.79 22.75 -2.50
C ALA A 29 1.96 21.38 -1.82
N ILE A 30 1.05 20.45 -2.12
CA ILE A 30 1.04 19.13 -1.51
C ILE A 30 2.29 18.45 -2.05
N SER A 31 3.30 18.29 -1.20
CA SER A 31 4.50 17.56 -1.55
C SER A 31 4.18 16.06 -1.43
N VAL A 32 4.04 15.43 -2.59
CA VAL A 32 4.11 13.97 -2.72
C VAL A 32 5.26 13.73 -3.68
N SER A 33 6.36 13.18 -3.17
CA SER A 33 7.49 12.78 -4.00
C SER A 33 7.75 11.30 -3.85
N SER A 34 7.29 10.51 -4.83
CA SER A 34 7.73 9.12 -5.05
C SER A 34 9.13 9.01 -5.68
N THR A 35 9.80 10.15 -5.88
CA THR A 35 11.11 10.20 -6.56
C THR A 35 12.25 10.30 -5.57
N ALA A 36 13.25 9.42 -5.74
CA ALA A 36 14.58 9.57 -5.18
C ALA A 36 15.57 9.76 -6.34
N GLY A 37 15.89 11.02 -6.65
CA GLY A 37 16.64 11.36 -7.86
C GLY A 37 15.81 11.13 -9.13
N SER A 38 16.27 10.28 -10.04
CA SER A 38 15.57 9.96 -11.30
C SER A 38 14.73 8.66 -11.23
N ARG A 39 14.71 7.98 -10.08
CA ARG A 39 14.01 6.71 -9.89
C ARG A 39 12.71 6.95 -9.12
N GLU A 40 11.64 6.35 -9.62
CA GLU A 40 10.36 6.26 -8.92
C GLU A 40 10.38 5.02 -8.04
N LEU A 41 9.98 5.16 -6.78
CA LEU A 41 10.02 4.09 -5.81
C LEU A 41 8.60 3.78 -5.29
N PRO A 42 8.24 2.49 -5.17
CA PRO A 42 7.11 2.08 -4.35
C PRO A 42 7.42 2.30 -2.87
N ILE A 43 6.39 2.22 -2.03
CA ILE A 43 6.52 2.32 -0.58
C ILE A 43 6.95 0.96 -0.03
N TYR A 44 8.16 0.87 0.50
CA TYR A 44 8.69 -0.32 1.17
C TYR A 44 8.34 -0.34 2.66
N CYS A 45 8.42 0.82 3.29
CA CYS A 45 8.11 1.03 4.71
C CYS A 45 7.84 2.52 4.98
N VAL A 46 7.47 2.85 6.22
CA VAL A 46 7.10 4.20 6.66
C VAL A 46 8.01 4.65 7.81
N GLN A 47 8.38 5.92 7.84
CA GLN A 47 9.00 6.54 9.02
C GLN A 47 7.91 7.02 9.97
N THR A 48 7.87 6.44 11.17
CA THR A 48 6.90 6.79 12.21
C THR A 48 7.42 6.47 13.60
N ASP A 49 7.10 7.31 14.58
CA ASP A 49 7.40 7.05 15.99
C ASP A 49 6.37 6.12 16.64
N LYS A 50 5.22 5.90 16.00
CA LYS A 50 4.21 4.95 16.50
C LYS A 50 4.74 3.54 16.31
N PRO A 51 4.57 2.64 17.29
CA PRO A 51 5.01 1.25 17.18
C PRO A 51 4.07 0.43 16.28
N GLN A 52 3.82 0.91 15.07
CA GLN A 52 2.87 0.31 14.13
C GLN A 52 3.60 -0.43 13.02
N ILE A 53 3.12 -1.62 12.68
CA ILE A 53 3.60 -2.41 11.54
C ILE A 53 2.40 -2.92 10.74
N ALA A 54 2.62 -3.31 9.49
CA ALA A 54 1.62 -3.97 8.67
C ALA A 54 2.05 -5.39 8.30
N ILE A 55 1.12 -6.33 8.35
CA ILE A 55 1.28 -7.66 7.77
C ILE A 55 0.40 -7.79 6.53
N SER A 56 0.95 -8.36 5.47
CA SER A 56 0.26 -8.49 4.20
C SER A 56 0.39 -9.89 3.62
N PHE A 57 -0.61 -10.27 2.82
CA PHE A 57 -0.68 -11.57 2.17
C PHE A 57 -0.89 -11.39 0.67
N ASP A 58 0.04 -11.92 -0.13
CA ASP A 58 -0.16 -12.03 -1.57
C ASP A 58 -0.97 -13.31 -1.86
N ALA A 59 -2.12 -13.11 -2.51
CA ALA A 59 -3.11 -14.14 -2.81
C ALA A 59 -3.24 -14.35 -4.32
N ALA A 60 -2.35 -15.21 -4.84
CA ALA A 60 -2.31 -15.59 -6.24
C ALA A 60 -2.87 -17.00 -6.50
N TRP A 61 -2.68 -17.94 -5.57
CA TRP A 61 -3.08 -19.34 -5.70
C TRP A 61 -3.54 -19.93 -4.37
N GLY A 62 -4.52 -20.83 -4.43
CA GLY A 62 -5.03 -21.55 -3.25
C GLY A 62 -5.85 -20.67 -2.30
N ASN A 63 -6.79 -21.28 -1.60
CA ASN A 63 -7.54 -20.63 -0.51
C ASN A 63 -7.66 -21.50 0.74
N GLN A 64 -7.03 -22.69 0.78
CA GLN A 64 -7.35 -23.72 1.78
C GLN A 64 -7.16 -23.21 3.21
N ASP A 65 -6.16 -22.34 3.40
CA ASP A 65 -5.82 -21.77 4.70
C ASP A 65 -6.44 -20.39 4.96
N THR A 66 -7.10 -19.78 3.97
CA THR A 66 -7.58 -18.39 4.08
C THR A 66 -8.55 -18.20 5.24
N SER A 67 -9.50 -19.13 5.45
CA SER A 67 -10.41 -19.05 6.60
C SER A 67 -9.67 -19.12 7.93
N ALA A 68 -8.67 -20.00 8.06
CA ALA A 68 -7.91 -20.15 9.29
C ALA A 68 -7.01 -18.92 9.55
N LEU A 69 -6.44 -18.32 8.51
CA LEU A 69 -5.71 -17.05 8.64
C LEU A 69 -6.63 -15.96 9.19
N LEU A 70 -7.86 -15.83 8.66
CA LEU A 70 -8.84 -14.86 9.16
C LEU A 70 -9.22 -15.12 10.62
N ASP A 71 -9.41 -16.37 11.02
CA ASP A 71 -9.70 -16.73 12.42
C ASP A 71 -8.56 -16.34 13.36
N ILE A 72 -7.30 -16.56 12.95
CA ILE A 72 -6.11 -16.17 13.71
C ILE A 72 -6.01 -14.64 13.80
N LEU A 73 -6.17 -13.93 12.68
CA LEU A 73 -6.16 -12.46 12.67
C LEU A 73 -7.25 -11.89 13.59
N ALA A 74 -8.46 -12.46 13.56
CA ALA A 74 -9.55 -12.07 14.44
C ALA A 74 -9.25 -12.35 15.92
N LYS A 75 -8.69 -13.52 16.26
CA LYS A 75 -8.25 -13.88 17.61
C LYS A 75 -7.31 -12.82 18.21
N HIS A 76 -6.40 -12.29 17.38
CA HIS A 76 -5.42 -11.28 17.79
C HIS A 76 -5.88 -9.84 17.60
N GLN A 77 -7.12 -9.63 17.14
CA GLN A 77 -7.67 -8.31 16.79
C GLN A 77 -6.82 -7.54 15.76
N VAL A 78 -6.15 -8.26 14.87
CA VAL A 78 -5.27 -7.71 13.84
C VAL A 78 -6.04 -7.49 12.54
N LYS A 79 -5.79 -6.36 11.87
CA LYS A 79 -6.20 -6.14 10.48
C LYS A 79 -4.97 -6.19 9.56
N ALA A 80 -5.07 -6.98 8.49
CA ALA A 80 -4.02 -7.17 7.49
C ALA A 80 -4.42 -6.56 6.14
N THR A 81 -3.52 -6.64 5.17
CA THR A 81 -3.77 -6.30 3.76
C THR A 81 -3.62 -7.54 2.87
N PHE A 82 -4.62 -7.83 2.04
CA PHE A 82 -4.58 -8.97 1.10
C PHE A 82 -4.45 -8.45 -0.34
N PHE A 83 -3.30 -8.68 -0.98
CA PHE A 83 -3.09 -8.33 -2.38
C PHE A 83 -3.53 -9.51 -3.25
N MET A 84 -4.62 -9.35 -4.00
CA MET A 84 -5.26 -10.46 -4.71
C MET A 84 -5.09 -10.33 -6.23
N THR A 85 -4.85 -11.46 -6.89
CA THR A 85 -4.87 -11.51 -8.36
C THR A 85 -6.29 -11.60 -8.89
N GLY A 86 -6.48 -11.22 -10.15
CA GLY A 86 -7.78 -11.33 -10.83
C GLY A 86 -8.32 -12.76 -10.86
N GLY A 87 -7.45 -13.74 -11.10
CA GLY A 87 -7.81 -15.17 -11.07
C GLY A 87 -8.27 -15.64 -9.68
N TRP A 88 -7.61 -15.18 -8.62
CA TRP A 88 -7.99 -15.50 -7.24
C TRP A 88 -9.35 -14.89 -6.87
N VAL A 89 -9.55 -13.61 -7.19
CA VAL A 89 -10.84 -12.90 -6.96
C VAL A 89 -12.00 -13.61 -7.65
N SER A 90 -11.80 -14.04 -8.91
CA SER A 90 -12.84 -14.74 -9.67
C SER A 90 -13.13 -16.15 -9.14
N SER A 91 -12.13 -16.82 -8.56
CA SER A 91 -12.25 -18.19 -8.06
C SER A 91 -12.83 -18.24 -6.64
N TYR A 92 -12.59 -17.21 -5.82
CA TYR A 92 -12.93 -17.18 -4.39
C TYR A 92 -13.68 -15.90 -3.99
N PRO A 93 -14.78 -15.52 -4.67
CA PRO A 93 -15.47 -14.25 -4.42
C PRO A 93 -16.06 -14.14 -3.01
N ASP A 94 -16.45 -15.26 -2.39
CA ASP A 94 -16.96 -15.26 -1.02
C ASP A 94 -15.85 -14.97 0.00
N ASP A 95 -14.62 -15.42 -0.25
CA ASP A 95 -13.50 -15.12 0.63
C ASP A 95 -13.06 -13.65 0.48
N VAL A 96 -13.11 -13.09 -0.74
CA VAL A 96 -12.91 -11.64 -0.95
C VAL A 96 -13.88 -10.82 -0.09
N LYS A 97 -15.17 -11.20 -0.08
CA LYS A 97 -16.19 -10.52 0.74
C LYS A 97 -15.91 -10.67 2.23
N LYS A 98 -15.57 -11.88 2.71
CA LYS A 98 -15.23 -12.10 4.12
C LYS A 98 -14.01 -11.29 4.55
N ILE A 99 -12.97 -11.21 3.71
CA ILE A 99 -11.79 -10.39 3.98
C ILE A 99 -12.22 -8.92 4.18
N TYR A 100 -13.06 -8.40 3.28
CA TYR A 100 -13.57 -7.03 3.36
C TYR A 100 -14.46 -6.78 4.57
N GLU A 101 -15.44 -7.65 4.83
CA GLU A 101 -16.36 -7.57 5.95
C GLU A 101 -15.64 -7.68 7.31
N ALA A 102 -14.53 -8.43 7.35
CA ALA A 102 -13.64 -8.50 8.50
C ALA A 102 -12.81 -7.22 8.69
N GLY A 103 -12.87 -6.23 7.80
CA GLY A 103 -12.19 -4.94 7.91
C GLY A 103 -10.71 -4.99 7.53
N HIS A 104 -10.30 -5.96 6.71
CA HIS A 104 -8.97 -6.01 6.12
C HIS A 104 -8.92 -5.15 4.84
N ASP A 105 -7.73 -4.68 4.47
CA ASP A 105 -7.56 -4.02 3.18
C ASP A 105 -7.63 -5.03 2.03
N LEU A 106 -8.33 -4.65 0.96
CA LEU A 106 -8.23 -5.30 -0.33
C LEU A 106 -7.20 -4.58 -1.20
N GLY A 107 -6.11 -5.26 -1.53
CA GLY A 107 -5.05 -4.80 -2.40
C GLY A 107 -5.10 -5.47 -3.78
N ASN A 108 -4.56 -4.79 -4.78
CA ASN A 108 -4.47 -5.26 -6.16
C ASN A 108 -3.11 -5.96 -6.41
N HIS A 109 -3.12 -7.16 -6.98
CA HIS A 109 -1.92 -7.91 -7.35
C HIS A 109 -1.86 -8.28 -8.84
N SER A 110 -2.42 -7.42 -9.70
CA SER A 110 -2.58 -7.61 -11.14
C SER A 110 -3.56 -8.73 -11.53
N GLU A 111 -4.09 -8.65 -12.74
CA GLU A 111 -5.06 -9.63 -13.25
C GLU A 111 -4.44 -11.01 -13.43
N ASN A 112 -3.30 -11.08 -14.12
CA ASN A 112 -2.70 -12.33 -14.60
C ASN A 112 -1.34 -12.65 -13.97
N HIS A 113 -0.89 -11.91 -12.96
CA HIS A 113 0.38 -12.14 -12.26
C HIS A 113 1.61 -12.15 -13.20
N LYS A 114 1.60 -11.24 -14.20
CA LYS A 114 2.69 -11.06 -15.16
C LYS A 114 3.77 -10.13 -14.62
N TYR A 115 4.98 -10.24 -15.16
CA TYR A 115 6.03 -9.23 -14.96
C TYR A 115 5.59 -7.90 -15.58
N MET A 116 5.20 -6.94 -14.74
CA MET A 116 4.61 -5.66 -15.16
C MET A 116 5.60 -4.82 -15.98
N THR A 117 6.92 -5.00 -15.77
CA THR A 117 7.98 -4.32 -16.55
C THR A 117 8.05 -4.76 -18.01
N LYS A 118 7.34 -5.84 -18.39
CA LYS A 118 7.32 -6.36 -19.77
C LYS A 118 6.09 -5.92 -20.57
N LEU A 119 5.22 -5.12 -19.97
CA LEU A 119 3.96 -4.69 -20.54
C LEU A 119 4.04 -3.25 -21.03
N SER A 120 3.26 -2.91 -22.07
CA SER A 120 2.95 -1.51 -22.44
C SER A 120 2.16 -0.82 -21.33
N ASP A 121 2.07 0.50 -21.34
CA ASP A 121 1.34 1.25 -20.29
C ASP A 121 -0.17 0.99 -20.36
N GLU A 122 -0.71 0.76 -21.56
CA GLU A 122 -2.08 0.32 -21.76
C GLU A 122 -2.32 -1.06 -21.14
N GLU A 123 -1.42 -2.03 -21.36
CA GLU A 123 -1.51 -3.37 -20.77
C GLU A 123 -1.37 -3.33 -19.24
N LYS A 124 -0.46 -2.51 -18.70
CA LYS A 124 -0.35 -2.31 -17.24
C LYS A 124 -1.67 -1.79 -16.66
N THR A 125 -2.26 -0.79 -17.31
CA THR A 125 -3.56 -0.22 -16.90
C THR A 125 -4.66 -1.28 -16.94
N GLN A 126 -4.69 -2.13 -17.97
CA GLN A 126 -5.64 -3.23 -18.07
C GLN A 126 -5.47 -4.27 -16.96
N GLU A 127 -4.23 -4.64 -16.63
CA GLU A 127 -3.94 -5.56 -15.53
C GLU A 127 -4.40 -5.00 -14.17
N LEU A 128 -4.26 -3.69 -13.94
CA LEU A 128 -4.75 -3.03 -12.72
C LEU A 128 -6.28 -2.97 -12.70
N MET A 129 -6.89 -2.39 -13.74
CA MET A 129 -8.31 -2.04 -13.72
C MET A 129 -9.24 -3.25 -13.86
N SER A 130 -8.78 -4.36 -14.45
CA SER A 130 -9.58 -5.59 -14.53
C SER A 130 -9.88 -6.16 -13.14
N VAL A 131 -8.87 -6.26 -12.27
CA VAL A 131 -9.04 -6.72 -10.89
C VAL A 131 -9.82 -5.69 -10.08
N HIS A 132 -9.51 -4.40 -10.25
CA HIS A 132 -10.22 -3.30 -9.60
C HIS A 132 -11.74 -3.42 -9.79
N ASN A 133 -12.17 -3.55 -11.04
CA ASN A 133 -13.59 -3.60 -11.37
C ASN A 133 -14.28 -4.83 -10.78
N LYS A 134 -13.63 -6.01 -10.80
CA LYS A 134 -14.16 -7.23 -10.17
C LYS A 134 -14.36 -7.05 -8.67
N VAL A 135 -13.36 -6.52 -7.96
CA VAL A 135 -13.46 -6.29 -6.51
C VAL A 135 -14.51 -5.25 -6.19
N LYS A 136 -14.56 -4.15 -6.95
CA LYS A 136 -15.56 -3.09 -6.79
C LYS A 136 -16.98 -3.59 -7.03
N GLU A 137 -17.19 -4.45 -8.04
CA GLU A 137 -18.49 -5.09 -8.27
C GLU A 137 -18.91 -5.99 -7.10
N LEU A 138 -17.96 -6.73 -6.51
CA LEU A 138 -18.24 -7.66 -5.42
C LEU A 138 -18.51 -6.99 -4.08
N THR A 139 -17.85 -5.85 -3.80
CA THR A 139 -17.74 -5.28 -2.45
C THR A 139 -18.12 -3.80 -2.37
N GLY A 140 -18.20 -3.10 -3.50
CA GLY A 140 -18.32 -1.65 -3.57
C GLY A 140 -17.03 -0.89 -3.21
N TYR A 141 -15.94 -1.60 -2.89
CA TYR A 141 -14.69 -1.01 -2.46
C TYR A 141 -13.80 -0.60 -3.64
N ASP A 142 -13.33 0.65 -3.61
CA ASP A 142 -12.31 1.16 -4.53
C ASP A 142 -10.92 0.85 -3.95
N MET A 143 -10.25 -0.17 -4.50
CA MET A 143 -8.89 -0.51 -4.08
C MET A 143 -7.91 0.62 -4.39
N ILE A 144 -7.06 0.97 -3.42
CA ILE A 144 -6.05 2.03 -3.55
C ILE A 144 -4.61 1.52 -3.43
N LEU A 145 -4.41 0.25 -3.08
CA LEU A 145 -3.08 -0.34 -2.89
C LEU A 145 -2.78 -1.31 -4.02
N PHE A 146 -1.60 -1.22 -4.61
CA PHE A 146 -1.12 -2.13 -5.66
C PHE A 146 0.25 -2.67 -5.28
N ARG A 147 0.42 -3.99 -5.36
CA ARG A 147 1.73 -4.62 -5.26
C ARG A 147 2.04 -5.30 -6.60
N PRO A 148 3.14 -4.94 -7.27
CA PRO A 148 3.50 -5.60 -8.51
C PRO A 148 3.88 -7.07 -8.27
N PRO A 149 3.42 -8.01 -9.11
CA PRO A 149 3.83 -9.41 -9.05
C PRO A 149 5.35 -9.57 -8.97
N TYR A 150 5.80 -10.52 -8.13
CA TYR A 150 7.22 -10.83 -7.91
C TYR A 150 8.07 -9.66 -7.34
N GLY A 151 7.44 -8.55 -6.94
CA GLY A 151 8.13 -7.32 -6.62
C GLY A 151 8.84 -6.67 -7.82
N ASP A 152 8.46 -7.03 -9.05
CA ASP A 152 9.06 -6.53 -10.30
C ASP A 152 8.48 -5.18 -10.71
N TYR A 153 9.32 -4.13 -10.72
CA TYR A 153 8.90 -2.80 -11.13
C TYR A 153 10.03 -2.00 -11.81
N ASP A 154 9.60 -1.01 -12.57
CA ASP A 154 10.41 0.09 -13.07
C ASP A 154 9.65 1.41 -12.89
N ASN A 155 10.22 2.52 -13.35
CA ASN A 155 9.57 3.83 -13.30
C ASN A 155 8.21 3.83 -14.03
N GLY A 156 8.06 3.04 -15.10
CA GLY A 156 6.81 2.94 -15.85
C GLY A 156 5.71 2.27 -15.02
N VAL A 157 6.04 1.19 -14.31
CA VAL A 157 5.10 0.51 -13.40
C VAL A 157 4.63 1.44 -12.27
N VAL A 158 5.57 2.13 -11.61
CA VAL A 158 5.23 3.04 -10.50
C VAL A 158 4.37 4.20 -10.99
N LYS A 159 4.76 4.86 -12.09
CA LYS A 159 3.98 5.96 -12.68
C LYS A 159 2.59 5.51 -13.14
N ASN A 160 2.48 4.33 -13.74
CA ASN A 160 1.21 3.80 -14.19
C ASN A 160 0.26 3.52 -13.01
N ALA A 161 0.77 2.97 -11.90
CA ALA A 161 -0.02 2.78 -10.69
C ALA A 161 -0.54 4.11 -10.14
N LEU A 162 0.35 5.11 -9.97
CA LEU A 162 -0.01 6.44 -9.49
C LEU A 162 -1.04 7.12 -10.40
N ALA A 163 -0.87 7.04 -11.73
CA ALA A 163 -1.81 7.59 -12.70
C ALA A 163 -3.21 6.94 -12.64
N ASN A 164 -3.30 5.71 -12.12
CA ASN A 164 -4.55 4.99 -11.88
C ASN A 164 -5.02 5.08 -10.41
N ASN A 165 -4.52 6.06 -9.64
CA ASN A 165 -4.87 6.32 -8.24
C ASN A 165 -4.51 5.18 -7.26
N TYR A 166 -3.45 4.43 -7.59
CA TYR A 166 -2.89 3.41 -6.71
C TYR A 166 -1.59 3.88 -6.06
N TYR A 167 -1.46 3.57 -4.76
CA TYR A 167 -0.18 3.59 -4.06
C TYR A 167 0.55 2.27 -4.36
N PRO A 168 1.73 2.30 -5.00
CA PRO A 168 2.51 1.10 -5.24
C PRO A 168 3.28 0.71 -3.98
N ILE A 169 3.13 -0.55 -3.56
CA ILE A 169 3.58 -1.08 -2.28
C ILE A 169 4.56 -2.23 -2.49
N GLN A 170 5.63 -2.25 -1.70
CA GLN A 170 6.58 -3.36 -1.54
C GLN A 170 6.57 -3.85 -0.07
N TRP A 171 7.72 -4.31 0.42
CA TRP A 171 7.94 -4.77 1.79
C TRP A 171 9.41 -4.59 2.14
N ASP A 172 9.71 -4.23 3.38
CA ASP A 172 11.06 -4.23 3.95
C ASP A 172 11.39 -5.52 4.71
N VAL A 173 10.38 -6.29 5.10
CA VAL A 173 10.53 -7.58 5.80
C VAL A 173 9.86 -8.71 5.01
N ASP A 174 10.63 -9.73 4.65
CA ASP A 174 10.16 -10.88 3.86
C ASP A 174 10.17 -12.17 4.69
N SER A 175 9.01 -12.83 4.83
CA SER A 175 8.91 -14.12 5.51
C SER A 175 9.64 -15.26 4.79
N LEU A 176 9.79 -15.15 3.46
CA LEU A 176 10.20 -16.23 2.56
C LEU A 176 9.40 -17.52 2.77
N ASP A 177 8.13 -17.40 3.15
CA ASP A 177 7.24 -18.53 3.42
C ASP A 177 7.04 -19.45 2.21
N TRP A 178 7.10 -18.92 0.99
CA TRP A 178 7.08 -19.65 -0.28
C TRP A 178 8.27 -20.61 -0.49
N LYS A 179 9.30 -20.57 0.35
CA LYS A 179 10.44 -21.50 0.30
C LYS A 179 10.23 -22.81 1.06
N ASP A 180 9.14 -22.96 1.82
CA ASP A 180 8.79 -24.17 2.57
C ASP A 180 9.84 -24.63 3.60
N TYR A 181 10.55 -23.69 4.26
CA TYR A 181 11.54 -24.05 5.28
C TYR A 181 10.93 -24.48 6.62
N GLY A 182 9.68 -24.10 6.90
CA GLY A 182 8.96 -24.47 8.11
C GLY A 182 8.41 -23.24 8.83
N ALA A 183 7.51 -23.47 9.80
CA ALA A 183 6.87 -22.39 10.56
C ALA A 183 7.87 -21.62 11.44
N ASP A 184 8.78 -22.33 12.11
CA ASP A 184 9.80 -21.71 12.97
C ASP A 184 10.76 -20.80 12.18
N ASP A 185 11.10 -21.17 10.94
CA ASP A 185 11.91 -20.34 10.05
C ASP A 185 11.19 -19.05 9.66
N ILE A 186 9.87 -19.10 9.40
CA ILE A 186 9.05 -17.90 9.13
C ILE A 186 9.07 -16.98 10.35
N ILE A 187 8.77 -17.54 11.53
CA ILE A 187 8.71 -16.78 12.79
C ILE A 187 10.06 -16.12 13.06
N LYS A 188 11.15 -16.89 13.02
CA LYS A 188 12.49 -16.39 13.28
C LYS A 188 12.89 -15.33 12.28
N ARG A 189 12.70 -15.58 10.98
CA ARG A 189 13.09 -14.64 9.93
C ARG A 189 12.40 -13.29 10.10
N VAL A 190 11.08 -13.28 10.29
CA VAL A 190 10.34 -12.02 10.43
C VAL A 190 10.70 -11.33 11.74
N THR A 191 10.74 -12.06 12.87
CA THR A 191 10.94 -11.44 14.19
C THR A 191 12.38 -11.01 14.47
N GLU A 192 13.36 -11.54 13.74
CA GLU A 192 14.78 -11.21 13.85
C GLU A 192 15.32 -10.43 12.63
N ASP A 193 14.46 -10.02 11.69
CA ASP A 193 14.87 -9.22 10.52
C ASP A 193 15.47 -7.88 10.98
N SER A 194 16.61 -7.50 10.41
CA SER A 194 17.30 -6.24 10.75
C SER A 194 16.52 -5.00 10.35
N HIS A 195 15.59 -5.09 9.40
CA HIS A 195 14.74 -3.97 8.99
C HIS A 195 13.47 -3.85 9.83
N LEU A 196 13.08 -4.89 10.58
CA LEU A 196 11.85 -4.87 11.38
C LEU A 196 11.89 -3.71 12.39
N GLY A 197 10.96 -2.78 12.21
CA GLY A 197 10.82 -1.60 13.05
C GLY A 197 9.45 -0.94 12.87
N ASN A 198 9.29 0.21 13.52
CA ASN A 198 8.10 1.05 13.31
C ASN A 198 7.96 1.40 11.83
N GLY A 199 6.77 1.21 11.29
CA GLY A 199 6.44 1.44 9.89
C GLY A 199 6.82 0.33 8.92
N SER A 200 7.30 -0.83 9.41
CA SER A 200 7.59 -1.98 8.53
C SER A 200 6.34 -2.59 7.91
N ILE A 201 6.52 -3.11 6.69
CA ILE A 201 5.54 -3.86 5.91
C ILE A 201 6.09 -5.28 5.72
N ILE A 202 5.39 -6.26 6.26
CA ILE A 202 5.76 -7.68 6.21
C ILE A 202 5.04 -8.37 5.05
N LEU A 203 5.80 -9.09 4.21
CA LEU A 203 5.26 -9.96 3.15
C LEU A 203 5.09 -11.42 3.63
N CYS A 204 3.88 -11.93 3.44
CA CYS A 204 3.52 -13.35 3.50
C CYS A 204 2.66 -13.71 2.27
N HIS A 205 2.31 -14.99 2.13
CA HIS A 205 1.38 -15.51 1.13
C HIS A 205 0.26 -16.30 1.80
N ASN A 206 -0.97 -16.15 1.30
CA ASN A 206 -2.14 -16.80 1.91
C ASN A 206 -2.15 -18.33 1.71
N GLY A 207 -1.49 -18.82 0.66
CA GLY A 207 -1.44 -20.23 0.26
C GLY A 207 -0.09 -20.90 0.48
N ALA A 208 0.84 -20.24 1.18
CA ALA A 208 2.13 -20.85 1.53
C ALA A 208 1.96 -21.86 2.66
N LYS A 209 2.65 -23.00 2.53
CA LYS A 209 2.40 -24.23 3.28
C LYS A 209 2.42 -24.07 4.81
N TYR A 210 3.31 -23.21 5.31
CA TYR A 210 3.56 -23.06 6.75
C TYR A 210 3.07 -21.72 7.32
N THR A 211 2.51 -20.82 6.50
CA THR A 211 2.12 -19.48 6.94
C THR A 211 1.01 -19.54 7.98
N LYS A 212 0.00 -20.39 7.77
CA LYS A 212 -1.06 -20.63 8.76
C LYS A 212 -0.51 -21.12 10.10
N ASP A 213 0.48 -22.00 10.07
CA ASP A 213 1.04 -22.62 11.26
C ASP A 213 1.97 -21.66 12.04
N ALA A 214 2.61 -20.73 11.33
CA ALA A 214 3.47 -19.69 11.91
C ALA A 214 2.70 -18.50 12.48
N LEU A 215 1.55 -18.15 11.89
CA LEU A 215 0.91 -16.84 12.07
C LEU A 215 0.55 -16.52 13.53
N ASP A 216 0.03 -17.49 14.28
CA ASP A 216 -0.40 -17.27 15.66
C ASP A 216 0.76 -16.86 16.57
N THR A 217 1.86 -17.61 16.49
CA THR A 217 3.09 -17.34 17.24
C THR A 217 3.76 -16.05 16.75
N LEU A 218 3.75 -15.81 15.44
CA LEU A 218 4.34 -14.61 14.86
C LEU A 218 3.66 -13.34 15.37
N ILE A 219 2.32 -13.27 15.30
CA ILE A 219 1.55 -12.11 15.78
C ILE A 219 1.76 -11.93 17.28
N THR A 220 1.66 -13.01 18.06
CA THR A 220 1.89 -12.96 19.52
C THR A 220 3.26 -12.37 19.83
N THR A 221 4.31 -12.87 19.18
CA THR A 221 5.69 -12.42 19.42
C THR A 221 5.87 -10.95 19.07
N LEU A 222 5.28 -10.48 17.97
CA LEU A 222 5.40 -9.07 17.55
C LEU A 222 4.59 -8.12 18.47
N GLN A 223 3.41 -8.54 18.92
CA GLN A 223 2.65 -7.78 19.92
C GLN A 223 3.36 -7.73 21.28
N GLU A 224 4.00 -8.83 21.72
CA GLU A 224 4.83 -8.86 22.94
C GLU A 224 6.05 -7.94 22.84
N LYS A 225 6.58 -7.75 21.63
CA LYS A 225 7.62 -6.72 21.35
C LYS A 225 7.08 -5.28 21.37
N GLY A 226 5.76 -5.10 21.51
CA GLY A 226 5.11 -3.80 21.62
C GLY A 226 4.53 -3.25 20.31
N TYR A 227 4.52 -4.04 19.23
CA TYR A 227 3.97 -3.58 17.95
C TYR A 227 2.44 -3.69 17.89
N GLU A 228 1.82 -2.67 17.31
CA GLU A 228 0.43 -2.64 16.89
C GLU A 228 0.35 -2.96 15.38
N PHE A 229 -0.54 -3.87 15.00
CA PHE A 229 -0.78 -4.16 13.61
C PHE A 229 -1.88 -3.27 13.04
N VAL A 230 -1.57 -2.59 11.94
CA VAL A 230 -2.54 -1.83 11.15
C VAL A 230 -2.48 -2.28 9.69
N PRO A 231 -3.59 -2.19 8.94
CA PRO A 231 -3.54 -2.48 7.52
C PRO A 231 -2.78 -1.36 6.80
N ILE A 232 -2.17 -1.66 5.66
CA ILE A 232 -1.24 -0.75 4.96
C ILE A 232 -1.89 0.60 4.63
N SER A 233 -3.19 0.64 4.32
CA SER A 233 -3.94 1.87 4.02
C SER A 233 -4.00 2.85 5.20
N GLN A 234 -3.77 2.37 6.42
CA GLN A 234 -3.66 3.17 7.65
C GLN A 234 -2.21 3.47 8.02
N LEU A 235 -1.26 2.62 7.60
CA LEU A 235 0.16 2.80 7.89
C LEU A 235 0.79 3.92 7.04
N ILE A 236 0.46 3.96 5.75
CA ILE A 236 1.09 4.88 4.79
C ILE A 236 0.54 6.30 4.92
N TYR A 237 1.40 7.29 4.65
CA TYR A 237 0.97 8.65 4.36
C TYR A 237 0.41 8.71 2.94
N LYS A 238 -0.65 9.48 2.72
CA LYS A 238 -1.28 9.65 1.40
C LYS A 238 -0.86 10.97 0.73
N ASP A 239 -0.29 11.86 1.54
CA ASP A 239 -0.03 13.25 1.26
C ASP A 239 1.04 13.77 2.23
N ASN A 240 1.77 14.81 1.83
CA ASN A 240 2.83 15.46 2.61
C ASN A 240 3.95 14.48 3.03
N TYR A 241 4.54 13.83 2.04
CA TYR A 241 5.67 12.94 2.24
C TYR A 241 6.66 12.99 1.07
N HIS A 242 7.90 12.63 1.37
CA HIS A 242 8.91 12.28 0.37
C HIS A 242 9.43 10.85 0.60
N MET A 243 10.03 10.26 -0.42
CA MET A 243 10.69 8.97 -0.34
C MET A 243 12.20 9.15 -0.21
N ASP A 244 12.85 8.35 0.64
CA ASP A 244 14.29 8.19 0.59
C ASP A 244 14.73 7.22 -0.53
N HIS A 245 16.03 6.99 -0.64
CA HIS A 245 16.62 6.12 -1.66
C HIS A 245 16.33 4.62 -1.47
N GLU A 246 15.87 4.20 -0.30
CA GLU A 246 15.48 2.81 0.01
C GLU A 246 13.98 2.58 -0.19
N GLY A 247 13.22 3.65 -0.50
CA GLY A 247 11.77 3.57 -0.60
C GLY A 247 11.07 3.60 0.76
N ARG A 248 11.70 4.20 1.77
CA ARG A 248 11.02 4.59 3.02
C ARG A 248 10.27 5.88 2.81
N GLN A 249 9.02 5.89 3.24
CA GLN A 249 8.18 7.07 3.26
C GLN A 249 8.50 7.95 4.47
N ILE A 250 8.85 9.21 4.24
CA ILE A 250 9.20 10.17 5.29
C ILE A 250 8.16 11.31 5.27
N PRO A 251 7.46 11.57 6.38
CA PRO A 251 6.51 12.68 6.44
C PRO A 251 7.25 14.03 6.35
N ASP A 252 6.66 14.98 5.63
CA ASP A 252 7.16 16.36 5.48
C ASP A 252 6.81 17.27 6.67
#